data_AF-A0A4Y1RN86-F1
#
_entry.id   AF-A0A4Y1RN86-F1
#
_cell.length_a   1.000
_cell.length_b   1.000
_cell.length_c   1.000
_cell.angle_alpha   90.00
_cell.angle_beta   90.00
_cell.angle_gamma   90.00
#
_symmetry.space_group_name_H-M   'P 1'
#
loop_
_entity.id
_entity.type
_entity.pdbx_description
1 polymer ?
#
loop_
_entity_poly.entity_id
_entity_poly.type
_entity_poly.pdbx_seq_one_letter_code
_entity_poly.pdbx_strand_id
1 'polypeptide(L)'
;VLDLADSTASSSLFGLSLQEIKINKMAVGRVFVPNKTLVSSPKFPTAGVVLPPITKRPAGRPPTKRIKVFGEFKRPLKCSRCSVAGHNRKTCKAII
;
A
#
# COMPACT_ATOMS: atom_id res chain seq x y z
N VAL A 1 -43.15 -13.47 69.14
CA VAL A 1 -42.76 -12.97 70.48
C VAL A 1 -41.24 -12.97 70.54
N LEU A 2 -40.64 -11.79 70.77
CA LEU A 2 -39.31 -11.50 71.36
C LEU A 2 -38.08 -12.29 70.82
N ASP A 3 -36.93 -11.74 70.47
CA ASP A 3 -36.33 -10.43 70.73
C ASP A 3 -35.09 -10.22 69.83
N LEU A 4 -34.66 -8.96 69.85
CA LEU A 4 -33.43 -8.34 69.38
C LEU A 4 -32.14 -9.15 69.55
N ALA A 5 -31.20 -8.97 68.62
CA ALA A 5 -29.91 -8.35 68.95
C ALA A 5 -29.16 -7.96 67.67
N ASP A 6 -29.04 -6.65 67.45
CA ASP A 6 -27.93 -6.06 66.73
C ASP A 6 -26.62 -6.43 67.45
N SER A 7 -25.57 -6.78 66.71
CA SER A 7 -24.19 -6.46 67.09
C SER A 7 -23.21 -6.61 65.93
N THR A 8 -22.75 -5.44 65.52
CA THR A 8 -21.63 -5.11 64.65
C THR A 8 -20.33 -5.83 65.00
N ALA A 9 -19.66 -6.40 63.99
CA ALA A 9 -18.20 -6.50 63.88
C ALA A 9 -17.87 -6.84 62.41
N SER A 10 -17.66 -5.81 61.59
CA SER A 10 -16.34 -5.29 61.25
C SER A 10 -15.66 -6.04 60.10
N SER A 11 -15.58 -5.29 59.00
CA SER A 11 -14.39 -5.09 58.18
C SER A 11 -14.02 -6.11 57.09
N SER A 12 -13.88 -5.53 55.90
CA SER A 12 -12.87 -5.85 54.90
C SER A 12 -13.21 -6.95 53.90
N LEU A 13 -14.13 -6.62 52.99
CA LEU A 13 -14.13 -7.17 51.63
C LEU A 13 -12.86 -6.71 50.90
N PHE A 14 -11.77 -7.47 50.89
CA PHE A 14 -10.75 -7.31 49.85
C PHE A 14 -9.98 -8.60 49.60
N GLY A 15 -10.00 -9.01 48.33
CA GLY A 15 -8.84 -9.66 47.71
C GLY A 15 -8.90 -11.18 47.63
N LEU A 16 -9.73 -11.71 46.72
CA LEU A 16 -9.37 -12.92 46.01
C LEU A 16 -7.97 -12.68 45.40
N SER A 17 -6.97 -13.45 45.82
CA SER A 17 -5.62 -13.35 45.27
C SER A 17 -5.62 -13.85 43.82
N LEU A 18 -5.98 -12.98 42.90
CA LEU A 18 -5.66 -13.16 41.50
C LEU A 18 -4.13 -13.08 41.41
N GLN A 19 -3.48 -14.24 41.33
CA GLN A 19 -2.13 -14.32 40.80
C GLN A 19 -2.15 -13.57 39.46
N GLU A 20 -1.38 -12.49 39.35
CA GLU A 20 -1.33 -11.68 38.15
C GLU A 20 -1.04 -12.59 36.94
N ILE A 21 -2.01 -12.71 36.04
CA ILE A 21 -1.80 -13.36 34.74
C ILE A 21 -0.79 -12.47 34.00
N LYS A 22 0.48 -12.82 34.12
CA LYS A 22 1.56 -12.16 33.40
C LYS A 22 1.38 -12.48 31.92
N ILE A 23 0.77 -11.57 31.17
CA ILE A 23 0.68 -11.67 29.72
C ILE A 23 2.12 -11.58 29.20
N ASN A 24 2.73 -12.72 28.93
CA ASN A 24 4.01 -12.81 28.28
C ASN A 24 3.89 -12.18 26.88
N LYS A 25 4.52 -11.01 26.70
CA LYS A 25 4.57 -10.30 25.42
C LYS A 25 5.44 -11.10 24.45
N MET A 26 4.83 -11.98 23.66
CA MET A 26 5.55 -12.73 22.63
C MET A 26 5.89 -11.79 21.47
N ALA A 27 7.18 -11.48 21.30
CA ALA A 27 7.68 -10.78 20.13
C ALA A 27 7.67 -11.75 18.94
N VAL A 28 6.75 -11.56 18.00
CA VAL A 28 6.73 -12.31 16.74
C VAL A 28 7.77 -11.69 15.81
N GLY A 29 9.03 -12.11 15.95
CA GLY A 29 10.04 -11.83 14.95
C GLY A 29 9.72 -12.60 13.66
N ARG A 30 9.66 -11.91 12.51
CA ARG A 30 9.62 -12.60 11.21
C ARG A 30 10.96 -13.30 11.01
N VAL A 31 10.97 -14.62 11.15
CA VAL A 31 12.08 -15.45 10.67
C VAL A 31 12.00 -15.51 9.15
N PHE A 32 12.96 -14.91 8.45
CA PHE A 32 13.12 -15.14 7.01
C PHE A 32 13.78 -16.50 6.81
N VAL A 33 12.99 -17.49 6.38
CA VAL A 33 13.52 -18.78 5.92
C VAL A 33 13.67 -18.68 4.40
N PRO A 34 14.89 -18.67 3.84
CA PRO A 34 15.04 -18.75 2.39
C PRO A 34 14.57 -20.12 1.92
N ASN A 35 13.58 -20.13 1.03
CA ASN A 35 13.08 -21.34 0.41
C ASN A 35 14.15 -21.89 -0.55
N LYS A 36 14.73 -23.04 -0.19
CA LYS A 36 15.75 -23.77 -0.94
C LYS A 36 15.18 -24.67 -2.04
N THR A 37 13.96 -24.43 -2.51
CA THR A 37 13.49 -25.01 -3.78
C THR A 37 14.27 -24.39 -4.92
N LEU A 38 15.33 -25.07 -5.35
CA LEU A 38 16.06 -24.81 -6.58
C LEU A 38 15.10 -25.05 -7.76
N VAL A 39 14.31 -24.03 -8.11
CA VAL A 39 13.65 -23.98 -9.40
C VAL A 39 14.78 -23.84 -10.42
N SER A 40 15.11 -24.93 -11.09
CA SER A 40 16.08 -24.94 -12.18
C SER A 40 15.66 -23.88 -13.19
N SER A 41 16.37 -22.76 -13.17
CA SER A 41 16.11 -21.61 -14.03
C SER A 41 16.28 -22.03 -15.49
N PRO A 42 15.52 -21.46 -16.44
CA PRO A 42 15.68 -21.78 -17.86
C PRO A 42 17.14 -21.52 -18.27
N LYS A 43 17.79 -22.54 -18.85
CA LYS A 43 19.16 -22.42 -19.33
C LYS A 43 19.19 -21.47 -20.53
N PHE A 44 19.63 -20.23 -20.30
CA PHE A 44 19.98 -19.31 -21.38
C PHE A 44 21.41 -19.60 -21.86
N PRO A 45 21.72 -19.40 -23.16
CA PRO A 45 22.96 -19.84 -23.77
C PRO A 45 24.19 -19.16 -23.17
N THR A 46 25.23 -19.96 -22.97
CA THR A 46 26.58 -19.55 -22.56
C THR A 46 27.26 -18.73 -23.67
N ALA A 47 27.10 -17.41 -23.64
CA ALA A 47 27.99 -16.45 -24.28
C ALA A 47 27.74 -15.04 -23.71
N GLY A 48 28.66 -14.56 -22.87
CA GLY A 48 28.67 -13.20 -22.34
C GLY A 48 27.73 -12.96 -21.16
N VAL A 49 28.30 -12.77 -19.97
CA VAL A 49 27.57 -12.29 -18.80
C VAL A 49 27.08 -10.87 -19.09
N VAL A 50 25.80 -10.72 -19.45
CA VAL A 50 25.17 -9.39 -19.56
C VAL A 50 24.92 -8.89 -18.14
N LEU A 51 25.79 -8.02 -17.65
CA LEU A 51 25.58 -7.35 -16.38
C LEU A 51 24.41 -6.36 -16.50
N PRO A 52 23.57 -6.23 -15.45
CA PRO A 52 22.50 -5.26 -15.45
C PRO A 52 23.07 -3.83 -15.55
N PRO A 53 22.33 -2.89 -16.16
CA PRO A 53 22.76 -1.51 -16.21
C PRO A 53 23.00 -0.98 -14.79
N ILE A 54 24.16 -0.34 -14.58
CA ILE A 54 24.61 0.16 -13.26
C ILE A 54 23.76 1.38 -12.80
N THR A 55 22.78 1.81 -13.60
CA THR A 55 22.00 3.02 -13.35
C THR A 55 20.92 2.79 -12.28
N LYS A 56 20.91 3.66 -11.28
CA LYS A 56 19.81 3.73 -10.31
C LYS A 56 18.67 4.57 -10.89
N ARG A 57 17.43 4.13 -10.69
CA ARG A 57 16.25 4.97 -10.96
C ARG A 57 16.33 6.23 -10.10
N PRO A 58 16.10 7.44 -10.63
CA PRO A 58 16.13 8.66 -9.82
C PRO A 58 15.12 8.59 -8.67
N ALA A 59 15.50 9.16 -7.54
CA ALA A 59 14.62 9.28 -6.38
C ALA A 59 13.42 10.19 -6.74
N GLY A 60 12.20 9.72 -6.47
CA GLY A 60 10.98 10.49 -6.71
C GLY A 60 9.80 9.66 -7.20
N ARG A 61 8.65 10.31 -7.27
CA ARG A 61 7.42 9.70 -7.77
C ARG A 61 7.53 9.50 -9.30
N PRO A 62 7.09 8.34 -9.83
CA PRO A 62 6.90 8.19 -11.27
C PRO A 62 6.01 9.34 -11.82
N PRO A 63 6.31 9.86 -13.02
CA PRO A 63 5.49 10.90 -13.61
C PRO A 63 4.08 10.39 -13.86
N THR A 64 3.07 11.23 -13.58
CA THR A 64 1.66 10.91 -13.85
C THR A 64 1.31 11.03 -15.34
N LYS A 65 2.10 11.81 -16.10
CA LYS A 65 1.96 11.97 -17.55
C LYS A 65 3.01 11.13 -18.25
N ARG A 66 2.60 10.41 -19.29
CA ARG A 66 3.51 9.65 -20.18
C ARG A 66 4.51 10.59 -20.86
N ILE A 67 5.78 10.20 -20.84
CA ILE A 67 6.82 10.79 -21.69
C ILE A 67 6.60 10.28 -23.11
N LYS A 68 6.60 11.19 -24.07
CA LYS A 68 6.40 10.85 -25.47
C LYS A 68 7.71 10.44 -26.12
N VAL A 69 7.65 9.44 -26.99
CA VAL A 69 8.78 9.08 -27.86
C VAL A 69 8.93 10.15 -28.94
N PHE A 70 10.16 10.31 -29.44
CA PHE A 70 10.45 11.19 -30.57
C PHE A 70 9.57 10.81 -31.76
N GLY A 71 8.88 11.80 -32.36
CA GLY A 71 7.92 11.58 -33.45
C GLY A 71 6.47 11.27 -33.01
N GLU A 72 6.17 11.17 -31.71
CA GLU A 72 4.78 11.02 -31.25
C GLU A 72 4.02 12.36 -31.28
N PHE A 73 3.31 12.61 -32.37
CA PHE A 73 2.45 13.79 -32.52
C PHE A 73 1.07 13.58 -31.89
N LYS A 74 0.54 14.62 -31.24
CA LYS A 74 -0.87 14.62 -30.83
C LYS A 74 -1.72 14.86 -32.08
N ARG A 75 -2.75 14.03 -32.28
CA ARG A 75 -3.80 14.35 -33.27
C ARG A 75 -4.32 15.77 -33.02
N PRO A 76 -4.45 16.61 -34.05
CA PRO A 76 -4.97 17.96 -33.89
C PRO A 76 -6.38 17.90 -33.32
N LEU A 77 -6.67 18.83 -32.42
CA LEU A 77 -7.99 18.95 -31.80
C LEU A 77 -8.94 19.52 -32.85
N LYS A 78 -9.84 18.67 -33.36
CA LYS A 78 -10.89 19.05 -34.30
C LYS A 78 -12.16 19.40 -33.53
N CYS A 79 -12.77 20.52 -33.89
CA CYS A 79 -14.05 20.92 -33.35
C CYS A 79 -15.14 19.92 -33.77
N SER A 80 -15.93 19.40 -32.83
CA SER A 80 -17.02 18.48 -33.17
C SER A 80 -18.28 19.15 -33.73
N ARG A 81 -18.30 20.48 -33.89
CA ARG A 81 -19.38 21.21 -34.58
C ARG A 81 -19.01 21.48 -36.05
N CYS A 82 -17.90 22.16 -36.28
CA CYS A 82 -17.48 22.57 -37.64
C CYS A 82 -16.33 21.74 -38.24
N SER A 83 -15.82 20.72 -37.55
CA SER A 83 -14.74 19.84 -37.99
C SER A 83 -13.37 20.50 -38.24
N VAL A 84 -13.25 21.82 -38.02
CA VAL A 84 -12.01 22.59 -38.15
C VAL A 84 -11.10 22.36 -36.94
N ALA A 85 -9.79 22.25 -37.19
CA ALA A 85 -8.78 22.12 -36.14
C ALA A 85 -8.48 23.47 -35.47
N GLY A 86 -8.07 23.44 -34.19
CA GLY A 86 -7.57 24.61 -33.47
C GLY A 86 -8.54 25.21 -32.44
N HIS A 87 -9.78 24.73 -32.38
CA HIS A 87 -10.73 25.12 -31.33
C HIS A 87 -11.64 23.96 -30.91
N ASN A 88 -12.26 24.11 -29.75
CA ASN A 88 -13.20 23.14 -29.19
C ASN A 88 -14.65 23.53 -29.46
N ARG A 89 -15.58 22.58 -29.30
CA ARG A 89 -17.03 22.83 -29.40
C ARG A 89 -17.49 24.01 -28.54
N LYS A 90 -16.93 24.17 -27.33
CA LYS A 90 -17.28 25.25 -26.39
C LYS A 90 -16.91 26.65 -26.90
N THR A 91 -15.82 26.76 -27.66
CA THR A 91 -15.29 28.03 -28.18
C THR A 91 -15.57 28.21 -29.68
N CYS A 92 -16.44 27.36 -30.23
CA CYS A 92 -16.80 27.39 -31.65
C CYS A 92 -17.72 28.57 -31.91
N LYS A 93 -17.30 29.47 -32.81
CA LYS A 93 -18.08 30.64 -33.27
C LYS A 93 -18.88 30.36 -34.55
N ALA A 94 -18.82 29.14 -35.07
CA ALA A 94 -19.59 28.78 -36.25
C ALA A 94 -21.08 28.80 -35.91
N ILE A 95 -21.84 29.58 -36.68
CA ILE A 95 -23.29 29.46 -36.78
C ILE A 95 -23.49 28.43 -37.89
N ILE A 96 -23.96 27.23 -37.53
CA ILE A 96 -24.24 26.13 -38.46
C ILE A 96 -25.74 26.12 -38.72
#